data_AF-A0A961DN98-F1
#
_entry.id   AF-A0A961DN98-F1
#
_cell.length_a   1.000
_cell.length_b   1.000
_cell.length_c   1.000
_cell.angle_alpha   90.00
_cell.angle_beta   90.00
_cell.angle_gamma   90.00
#
_symmetry.space_group_name_H-M   'P 1'
#
loop_
_entity.id
_entity.type
_entity.pdbx_description
1 polymer ?
#
loop_
_entity_poly.entity_id
_entity_poly.type
_entity_poly.pdbx_seq_one_letter_code
_entity_poly.pdbx_strand_id
1 'polypeptide(L)'
;MATDDEAFSTAMRGYNREEVDSALQDLRRALNKANSDKAENAKEIKRLGAMVADLQAEIDEIGRPTYTGLGTRLENVLRVAEEQSTRLISQADIDAEKLRSSVQGEVSALKVAAMEEADRIVAEAKAKAVDMVDSARKEAEGLLERSSAQAKA
;
A
#
# COMPACT_ATOMS: atom_id res chain seq x y z
N MET A 1 -46.99 -41.29 10.81
CA MET A 1 -47.95 -42.15 10.09
C MET A 1 -48.47 -43.14 11.11
N ALA A 2 -49.77 -43.09 11.37
CA ALA A 2 -50.45 -43.99 12.28
C ALA A 2 -50.32 -45.42 11.75
N THR A 3 -49.86 -46.34 12.58
CA THR A 3 -50.06 -47.77 12.35
C THR A 3 -51.50 -48.05 12.74
N ASP A 4 -52.41 -48.08 11.76
CA ASP A 4 -53.72 -48.67 11.96
C ASP A 4 -53.51 -50.15 12.26
N ASP A 5 -53.78 -50.54 13.50
CA ASP A 5 -53.97 -51.94 13.89
C ASP A 5 -55.30 -52.42 13.27
N GLU A 6 -55.29 -52.70 11.97
CA GLU A 6 -56.40 -53.40 11.30
C GLU A 6 -56.40 -54.86 11.78
N ALA A 7 -57.17 -55.12 12.83
CA ALA A 7 -57.39 -56.47 13.33
C ALA A 7 -58.07 -57.33 12.25
N PHE A 8 -57.40 -58.42 11.83
CA PHE A 8 -57.93 -59.37 10.85
C PHE A 8 -59.30 -59.94 11.27
N SER A 9 -60.22 -60.09 10.33
CA SER A 9 -61.53 -60.69 10.62
C SER A 9 -61.40 -62.20 10.96
N THR A 10 -62.29 -62.74 11.80
CA THR A 10 -62.23 -64.16 12.22
C THR A 10 -63.18 -65.03 11.39
N ALA A 11 -62.65 -66.08 10.77
CA ALA A 11 -63.40 -67.21 10.21
C ALA A 11 -63.56 -68.33 11.26
N MET A 12 -64.44 -69.31 10.99
CA MET A 12 -64.92 -70.34 11.96
C MET A 12 -63.85 -71.06 12.80
N ARG A 13 -62.56 -70.98 12.45
CA ARG A 13 -61.42 -71.58 13.18
C ARG A 13 -60.12 -70.72 13.14
N GLY A 14 -60.19 -69.39 13.00
CA GLY A 14 -58.99 -68.52 12.99
C GLY A 14 -59.17 -67.21 12.24
N TYR A 15 -58.08 -66.50 11.93
CA TYR A 15 -58.09 -65.27 11.12
C TYR A 15 -58.39 -65.55 9.63
N ASN A 16 -58.97 -64.57 8.93
CA ASN A 16 -59.23 -64.63 7.50
C ASN A 16 -57.92 -64.75 6.71
N ARG A 17 -57.75 -65.89 6.06
CA ARG A 17 -56.52 -66.24 5.34
C ARG A 17 -56.19 -65.24 4.23
N GLU A 18 -57.19 -64.75 3.49
CA GLU A 18 -56.96 -63.84 2.36
C GLU A 18 -56.50 -62.46 2.82
N GLU A 19 -57.09 -61.93 3.90
CA GLU A 19 -56.67 -60.67 4.52
C GLU A 19 -55.25 -60.77 5.09
N VAL A 20 -54.93 -61.87 5.78
CA VAL A 20 -53.59 -62.13 6.32
C VAL A 20 -52.56 -62.29 5.20
N ASP A 21 -52.88 -63.04 4.15
CA ASP A 21 -51.97 -63.22 3.00
C ASP A 21 -51.72 -61.89 2.26
N SER A 22 -52.73 -61.02 2.13
CA SER A 22 -52.57 -59.67 1.56
C SER A 22 -51.69 -58.78 2.44
N ALA A 23 -51.96 -58.70 3.74
CA ALA A 23 -51.16 -57.91 4.67
C ALA A 23 -49.70 -58.40 4.75
N LEU A 24 -49.47 -59.71 4.67
CA LEU A 24 -48.12 -60.28 4.59
C LEU A 24 -47.42 -59.91 3.28
N GLN A 25 -48.14 -59.85 2.15
CA GLN A 25 -47.58 -59.38 0.89
C GLN A 25 -47.22 -57.89 0.94
N ASP A 26 -48.07 -57.06 1.52
CA ASP A 26 -47.82 -55.63 1.67
C ASP A 26 -46.65 -55.36 2.63
N LEU A 27 -46.57 -56.10 3.74
CA LEU A 27 -45.44 -56.03 4.66
C LEU A 27 -44.14 -56.48 3.97
N ARG A 28 -44.17 -57.53 3.14
CA ARG A 28 -43.01 -57.95 2.35
C ARG A 28 -42.59 -56.89 1.33
N ARG A 29 -43.55 -56.25 0.65
CA ARG A 29 -43.27 -55.14 -0.27
C ARG A 29 -42.68 -53.94 0.45
N ALA A 30 -43.25 -53.56 1.60
CA ALA A 30 -42.75 -52.48 2.44
C ALA A 30 -41.35 -52.77 2.98
N LEU A 31 -41.08 -54.02 3.40
CA LEU A 31 -39.77 -54.46 3.86
C LEU A 31 -38.73 -54.41 2.74
N ASN A 32 -39.09 -54.90 1.55
CA ASN A 32 -38.20 -54.84 0.38
C ASN A 32 -37.91 -53.40 -0.03
N LYS A 33 -38.92 -52.53 -0.01
CA LYS A 33 -38.75 -51.10 -0.28
C LYS A 33 -37.85 -50.44 0.76
N ALA A 34 -38.11 -50.66 2.05
CA ALA A 34 -37.28 -50.11 3.13
C ALA A 34 -35.83 -50.60 3.06
N ASN A 35 -35.61 -51.86 2.69
CA ASN A 35 -34.26 -52.40 2.47
C ASN A 35 -33.56 -51.75 1.27
N SER A 36 -34.27 -51.51 0.17
CA SER A 36 -33.74 -50.78 -0.98
C SER A 36 -33.39 -49.33 -0.63
N ASP A 37 -34.31 -48.62 0.03
CA ASP A 37 -34.10 -47.23 0.45
C ASP A 37 -32.92 -47.13 1.43
N LYS A 38 -32.79 -48.08 2.37
CA LYS A 38 -31.65 -48.16 3.28
C LYS A 38 -30.33 -48.36 2.53
N ALA A 39 -30.31 -49.20 1.50
CA ALA A 39 -29.11 -49.43 0.70
C ALA A 39 -28.70 -48.19 -0.10
N GLU A 40 -29.66 -47.47 -0.68
CA GLU A 40 -29.40 -46.22 -1.41
C GLU A 40 -28.94 -45.11 -0.46
N ASN A 41 -29.59 -44.95 0.70
CA ASN A 41 -29.17 -43.97 1.70
C ASN A 41 -27.75 -44.26 2.22
N ALA A 42 -27.37 -45.53 2.39
CA ALA A 42 -26.02 -45.89 2.80
C ALA A 42 -24.97 -45.50 1.74
N LYS A 43 -25.30 -45.63 0.44
CA LYS A 43 -24.43 -45.16 -0.66
C LYS A 43 -24.30 -43.64 -0.64
N GLU A 44 -25.41 -42.92 -0.43
CA GLU A 44 -25.41 -41.46 -0.41
C GLU A 44 -24.63 -40.90 0.79
N ILE A 45 -24.79 -41.49 1.98
CA ILE A 45 -23.99 -41.14 3.16
C ILE A 45 -22.49 -41.32 2.88
N LYS A 46 -22.11 -42.42 2.21
CA LYS A 46 -20.71 -42.65 1.83
C LYS A 46 -20.21 -41.60 0.83
N ARG A 47 -21.03 -41.23 -0.16
CA ARG A 47 -20.70 -40.20 -1.16
C ARG A 47 -20.51 -38.83 -0.51
N LEU A 48 -21.45 -38.43 0.35
CA LEU A 48 -21.39 -37.17 1.10
C LEU A 48 -20.20 -37.16 2.05
N GLY A 49 -19.91 -38.27 2.74
CA GLY A 49 -18.74 -38.40 3.60
C GLY A 49 -17.42 -38.23 2.85
N ALA A 50 -17.31 -38.79 1.64
CA ALA A 50 -16.13 -38.57 0.78
C ALA A 50 -16.01 -37.10 0.35
N MET A 51 -17.12 -36.47 -0.07
CA MET A 51 -17.12 -35.07 -0.46
C MET A 51 -16.76 -34.12 0.70
N VAL A 52 -17.23 -34.43 1.92
CA VAL A 52 -16.85 -33.69 3.13
C VAL A 52 -15.36 -33.88 3.43
N ALA A 53 -14.82 -35.09 3.29
CA ALA A 53 -13.39 -35.33 3.48
C ALA A 53 -12.53 -34.58 2.46
N ASP A 54 -12.94 -34.57 1.18
CA ASP A 54 -12.25 -33.84 0.11
C ASP A 54 -12.31 -32.33 0.34
N LEU A 55 -13.49 -31.78 0.66
CA LEU A 55 -13.66 -30.36 0.99
C LEU A 55 -12.90 -29.98 2.26
N GLN A 56 -12.85 -30.86 3.27
CA GLN A 56 -12.05 -30.62 4.47
C GLN A 56 -10.55 -30.65 4.14
N ALA A 57 -10.10 -31.52 3.24
CA ALA A 57 -8.72 -31.54 2.76
C ALA A 57 -8.39 -30.29 1.94
N GLU A 58 -9.31 -29.80 1.10
CA GLU A 58 -9.17 -28.56 0.34
C GLU A 58 -9.16 -27.34 1.28
N ILE A 59 -10.03 -27.30 2.29
CA ILE A 59 -10.03 -26.26 3.34
C ILE A 59 -8.75 -26.35 4.17
N ASP A 60 -8.24 -27.54 4.47
CA ASP A 60 -6.98 -27.69 5.18
C ASP A 60 -5.80 -27.28 4.28
N GLU A 61 -5.82 -27.53 2.98
CA GLU A 61 -4.80 -27.10 2.03
C GLU A 61 -4.82 -25.56 1.85
N ILE A 62 -6.01 -24.96 1.79
CA ILE A 62 -6.25 -23.51 1.73
C ILE A 62 -6.05 -22.83 3.10
N GLY A 63 -6.24 -23.56 4.19
CA GLY A 63 -6.14 -23.10 5.60
C GLY A 63 -4.77 -23.35 6.24
N ARG A 64 -3.93 -24.20 5.63
CA ARG A 64 -2.52 -24.42 5.99
C ARG A 64 -1.50 -23.38 5.52
N PRO A 65 -1.79 -22.32 4.74
CA PRO A 65 -0.99 -21.10 4.79
C PRO A 65 -1.37 -20.33 6.06
N THR A 66 -1.07 -20.93 7.21
CA THR A 66 -0.84 -20.33 8.53
C THR A 66 -1.54 -18.98 8.80
N TYR A 67 -2.70 -19.00 9.45
CA TYR A 67 -3.29 -17.80 10.08
C TYR A 67 -2.31 -17.13 11.08
N THR A 68 -1.44 -17.94 11.70
CA THR A 68 -0.31 -17.50 12.55
C THR A 68 0.87 -16.94 11.75
N GLY A 69 1.17 -17.49 10.58
CA GLY A 69 2.29 -17.11 9.72
C GLY A 69 1.97 -15.92 8.80
N LEU A 70 0.70 -15.67 8.48
CA LEU A 70 0.26 -14.40 7.90
C LEU A 70 0.49 -13.25 8.89
N GLY A 71 0.22 -13.45 10.19
CA GLY A 71 0.56 -12.49 11.25
C GLY A 71 2.06 -12.23 11.32
N THR A 72 2.89 -13.29 11.40
CA THR A 72 4.35 -13.15 11.45
C THR A 72 4.95 -12.56 10.18
N ARG A 73 4.42 -12.88 8.99
CA ARG A 73 4.90 -12.32 7.72
C ARG A 73 4.47 -10.86 7.57
N LEU A 74 3.24 -10.52 7.96
CA LEU A 74 2.76 -9.14 8.00
C LEU A 74 3.55 -8.30 8.99
N GLU A 75 3.82 -8.80 10.19
CA GLU A 75 4.67 -8.16 11.19
C GLU A 75 6.09 -7.93 10.66
N ASN A 76 6.69 -8.93 9.99
CA ASN A 76 8.01 -8.75 9.38
C ASN A 76 8.00 -7.71 8.26
N VAL A 77 6.97 -7.69 7.41
CA VAL A 77 6.85 -6.67 6.35
C VAL A 77 6.65 -5.28 6.95
N LEU A 78 5.80 -5.13 7.97
CA LEU A 78 5.57 -3.87 8.66
C LEU A 78 6.84 -3.38 9.36
N ARG A 79 7.56 -4.27 10.08
CA ARG A 79 8.83 -3.93 10.71
C ARG A 79 9.89 -3.50 9.70
N VAL A 80 10.02 -4.22 8.58
CA VAL A 80 10.95 -3.85 7.50
C VAL A 80 10.54 -2.53 6.86
N ALA A 81 9.25 -2.31 6.63
CA ALA A 81 8.74 -1.05 6.09
C ALA A 81 8.97 0.12 7.05
N GLU A 82 8.79 -0.07 8.36
CA GLU A 82 9.06 0.92 9.39
C GLU A 82 10.56 1.25 9.46
N GLU A 83 11.42 0.23 9.53
CA GLU A 83 12.88 0.43 9.49
C GLU A 83 13.33 1.15 8.21
N GLN A 84 12.75 0.78 7.06
CA GLN A 84 13.03 1.44 5.79
C GLN A 84 12.55 2.89 5.78
N SER A 85 11.36 3.16 6.31
CA SER A 85 10.78 4.50 6.43
C SER A 85 11.65 5.39 7.33
N THR A 86 12.02 4.91 8.52
CA THR A 86 12.88 5.66 9.45
C THR A 86 14.24 5.96 8.82
N ARG A 87 14.85 4.98 8.13
CA ARG A 87 16.11 5.20 7.40
C ARG A 87 15.95 6.21 6.27
N LEU A 88 14.87 6.12 5.50
CA LEU A 88 14.59 7.05 4.40
C LEU A 88 14.40 8.47 4.91
N ILE A 89 13.63 8.66 5.98
CA ILE A 89 13.42 9.97 6.61
C ILE A 89 14.74 10.52 7.14
N SER A 90 15.52 9.71 7.86
CA SER A 90 16.82 10.14 8.39
C SER A 90 17.78 10.53 7.26
N GLN A 91 17.80 9.78 6.16
CA GLN A 91 18.63 10.10 5.00
C GLN A 91 18.17 11.39 4.32
N ALA A 92 16.86 11.57 4.15
CA ALA A 92 16.30 12.80 3.58
C ALA A 92 16.63 14.02 4.44
N ASP A 93 16.58 13.89 5.78
CA ASP A 93 16.94 14.97 6.71
C ASP A 93 18.43 15.32 6.62
N ILE A 94 19.31 14.31 6.55
CA ILE A 94 20.75 14.51 6.37
C ILE A 94 21.04 15.21 5.04
N ASP A 95 20.41 14.76 3.96
CA ASP A 95 20.61 15.33 2.63
C ASP A 95 20.07 16.75 2.54
N ALA A 96 18.92 17.03 3.16
CA ALA A 96 18.35 18.36 3.26
C ALA A 96 19.28 19.31 4.05
N GLU A 97 19.84 18.87 5.18
CA GLU A 97 20.74 19.70 5.96
C GLU A 97 22.07 19.94 5.24
N LYS A 98 22.61 18.93 4.57
CA LYS A 98 23.81 19.07 3.73
C LYS A 98 23.58 20.06 2.59
N LEU A 99 22.43 19.97 1.91
CA LEU A 99 22.05 20.90 0.86
C LEU A 99 21.92 22.33 1.41
N ARG A 100 21.22 22.51 2.54
CA ARG A 100 21.07 23.82 3.19
C ARG A 100 22.43 24.42 3.55
N SER A 101 23.33 23.63 4.13
CA SER A 101 24.67 24.08 4.49
C SER A 101 25.50 24.47 3.25
N SER A 102 25.46 23.66 2.19
CA SER A 102 26.14 23.96 0.92
C SER A 102 25.63 25.28 0.32
N VAL A 103 24.31 25.43 0.20
CA VAL A 103 23.68 26.63 -0.35
C VAL A 103 24.00 27.85 0.50
N GLN A 104 23.99 27.74 1.83
CA GLN A 104 24.34 28.84 2.71
C GLN A 104 25.82 29.26 2.52
N GLY A 105 26.72 28.30 2.34
CA GLY A 105 28.13 28.57 2.02
C GLY A 105 28.29 29.29 0.68
N GLU A 106 27.63 28.78 -0.37
CA GLU A 106 27.65 29.37 -1.71
C GLU A 106 27.06 30.79 -1.73
N VAL A 107 25.93 31.01 -1.07
CA VAL A 107 25.30 32.33 -0.93
C VAL A 107 26.21 33.30 -0.19
N SER A 108 26.87 32.85 0.89
CA SER A 108 27.82 33.68 1.62
C SER A 108 29.03 34.06 0.74
N ALA A 109 29.60 33.11 0.02
CA ALA A 109 30.71 33.34 -0.90
C ALA A 109 30.33 34.30 -2.03
N LEU A 110 29.16 34.10 -2.64
CA LEU A 110 28.62 34.97 -3.68
C LEU A 110 28.40 36.40 -3.16
N LYS A 111 27.87 36.54 -1.94
CA LYS A 111 27.67 37.85 -1.31
C LYS A 111 28.99 38.58 -1.08
N VAL A 112 30.01 37.89 -0.57
CA VAL A 112 31.35 38.47 -0.39
C VAL A 112 31.93 38.92 -1.73
N ALA A 113 31.91 38.04 -2.75
CA ALA A 113 32.41 38.37 -4.08
C ALA A 113 31.67 39.56 -4.71
N ALA A 114 30.34 39.62 -4.55
CA ALA A 114 29.55 40.74 -5.04
C ALA A 114 29.87 42.06 -4.31
N MET A 115 30.12 42.01 -2.99
CA MET A 115 30.53 43.18 -2.22
C MET A 115 31.92 43.68 -2.65
N GLU A 116 32.88 42.77 -2.81
CA GLU A 116 34.24 43.11 -3.26
C GLU A 116 34.23 43.73 -4.67
N GLU A 117 33.44 43.19 -5.58
CA GLU A 117 33.31 43.73 -6.93
C GLU A 117 32.62 45.10 -6.92
N ALA A 118 31.57 45.27 -6.10
CA ALA A 118 30.91 46.56 -5.93
C ALA A 118 31.88 47.63 -5.38
N ASP A 119 32.66 47.28 -4.36
CA ASP A 119 33.67 48.17 -3.79
C ASP A 119 34.75 48.54 -4.81
N ARG A 120 35.19 47.59 -5.64
CA ARG A 120 36.13 47.84 -6.74
C ARG A 120 35.55 48.81 -7.76
N ILE A 121 34.33 48.58 -8.24
CA ILE A 121 33.65 49.46 -9.19
C ILE A 121 33.49 50.86 -8.62
N VAL A 122 33.10 50.99 -7.36
CA VAL A 122 32.96 52.29 -6.67
C VAL A 122 34.31 53.00 -6.56
N ALA A 123 35.38 52.29 -6.20
CA ALA A 123 36.73 52.85 -6.12
C ALA A 123 37.22 53.33 -7.49
N GLU A 124 37.05 52.53 -8.54
CA GLU A 124 37.41 52.90 -9.91
C GLU A 124 36.61 54.10 -10.42
N ALA A 125 35.30 54.14 -10.16
CA ALA A 125 34.45 55.26 -10.54
C ALA A 125 34.86 56.55 -9.82
N LYS A 126 35.20 56.48 -8.53
CA LYS A 126 35.72 57.62 -7.77
C LYS A 126 37.06 58.10 -8.31
N ALA A 127 37.99 57.21 -8.61
CA ALA A 127 39.29 57.55 -9.19
C ALA A 127 39.11 58.28 -10.54
N LYS A 128 38.29 57.72 -11.44
CA LYS A 128 37.96 58.35 -12.74
C LYS A 128 37.31 59.72 -12.57
N ALA A 129 36.43 59.88 -11.58
CA ALA A 129 35.78 61.16 -11.31
C ALA A 129 36.80 62.21 -10.83
N VAL A 130 37.74 61.85 -9.95
CA VAL A 130 38.84 62.73 -9.51
C VAL A 130 39.71 63.13 -10.70
N ASP A 131 40.16 62.15 -11.50
CA ASP A 131 41.00 62.41 -12.67
C ASP A 131 40.33 63.34 -13.68
N MET A 132 39.01 63.17 -13.89
CA MET A 132 38.21 64.02 -14.79
C MET A 132 38.09 65.45 -14.25
N VAL A 133 37.85 65.62 -12.94
CA VAL A 133 37.79 66.96 -12.31
C VAL A 133 39.14 67.66 -12.37
N ASP A 134 40.23 66.95 -12.09
CA ASP A 134 41.58 67.52 -12.14
C ASP A 134 42.00 67.89 -13.57
N SER A 135 41.65 67.07 -14.55
CA SER A 135 41.87 67.37 -15.97
C SER A 135 41.08 68.62 -16.39
N ALA A 136 39.79 68.69 -16.05
CA ALA A 136 38.96 69.86 -16.35
C ALA A 136 39.47 71.14 -15.67
N ARG A 137 39.98 71.05 -14.44
CA ARG A 137 40.61 72.19 -13.74
C ARG A 137 41.86 72.67 -14.46
N LYS A 138 42.77 71.76 -14.82
CA LYS A 138 44.00 72.10 -15.55
C LYS A 138 43.69 72.74 -16.91
N GLU A 139 42.70 72.22 -17.63
CA GLU A 139 42.26 72.81 -18.90
C GLU A 139 41.69 74.22 -18.73
N ALA A 140 40.86 74.44 -17.70
CA ALA A 140 40.30 75.74 -17.37
C ALA A 140 41.38 76.76 -16.97
N GLU A 141 42.33 76.37 -16.12
CA GLU A 141 43.49 77.20 -15.75
C GLU A 141 44.32 77.57 -16.97
N GLY A 142 44.64 76.60 -17.84
CA GLY A 142 45.38 76.87 -19.08
C GLY A 142 44.60 77.73 -20.09
N LEU A 143 43.27 77.71 -20.09
CA LEU A 143 42.44 78.63 -20.88
C LEU A 143 42.50 80.06 -20.33
N LEU A 144 42.39 80.21 -18.99
CA LEU A 144 42.46 81.51 -18.31
C LEU A 144 43.82 82.17 -18.51
N GLU A 145 44.92 81.42 -18.37
CA GLU A 145 46.26 81.93 -18.63
C GLU A 145 46.41 82.45 -20.05
N ARG A 146 45.99 81.66 -21.06
CA ARG A 146 46.00 82.06 -22.48
C ARG A 146 45.17 83.31 -22.75
N SER A 147 43.96 83.38 -22.20
CA SER A 147 43.08 84.55 -22.35
C SER A 147 43.70 85.79 -21.69
N SER A 148 44.29 85.66 -20.50
CA SER A 148 44.93 86.77 -19.80
C SER A 148 46.19 87.28 -20.51
N ALA A 149 46.95 86.39 -21.16
CA ALA A 149 48.11 86.75 -21.95
C ALA A 149 47.69 87.53 -23.21
N GLN A 150 46.63 87.11 -23.89
CA GLN A 150 46.07 87.82 -25.04
C GLN A 150 45.51 89.20 -24.69
N ALA A 151 44.91 89.37 -23.51
CA ALA A 151 44.37 90.66 -23.09
C ALA A 151 45.44 91.71 -22.72
N LYS A 152 46.68 91.28 -22.47
CA LYS A 152 47.81 92.16 -22.12
C LYS A 152 48.70 92.51 -23.32
N ALA A 153 48.53 91.83 -24.46
CA ALA A 153 49.23 92.09 -25.71
C ALA A 153 48.46 93.12 -26.55
#